data_AF-A0A258ZFD0-F1
#
_entry.id   AF-A0A258ZFD0-F1
#
_cell.length_a   1.000
_cell.length_b   1.000
_cell.length_c   1.000
_cell.angle_alpha   90.00
_cell.angle_beta   90.00
_cell.angle_gamma   90.00
#
_symmetry.space_group_name_H-M   'P 1'
#
loop_
_entity.id
_entity.type
_entity.pdbx_description
1 polymer ?
#
loop_
_entity_poly.entity_id
_entity_poly.type
_entity_poly.pdbx_seq_one_letter_code
_entity_poly.pdbx_strand_id
1 'polypeptide(L)'
;WGPSSKGIASTLFEIDRFENGGVMDTYRIASFLKRDGMTMRYGEDVELKGYSYFYEKLTQWMVNQINIQDDTGPLESIGSYLKNAELPTQAIISIGATRYTHFGETTFLKEGDEIVVVVYDNNLYCGNPILMMVNRGELNVPGVSALVQKVVRA
;
A
#
# COMPACT_ATOMS: atom_id res chain seq x y z
N TRP A 1 -1.13 10.65 11.76
CA TRP A 1 -0.06 10.66 10.74
C TRP A 1 0.50 12.06 10.65
N GLY A 2 1.82 12.21 10.73
CA GLY A 2 2.47 13.54 10.69
C GLY A 2 2.49 14.13 9.28
N PRO A 3 2.77 15.45 9.12
CA PRO A 3 2.75 16.14 7.84
C PRO A 3 3.64 15.54 6.75
N SER A 4 4.74 14.89 7.13
CA SER A 4 5.71 14.26 6.20
C SER A 4 5.64 12.73 6.20
N SER A 5 4.54 12.15 6.69
CA SER A 5 4.38 10.68 6.71
C SER A 5 3.67 10.18 5.45
N LYS A 6 3.86 8.90 5.12
CA LYS A 6 3.17 8.25 4.00
C LYS A 6 1.66 8.17 4.19
N GLY A 7 1.19 8.19 5.44
CA GLY A 7 -0.23 8.10 5.80
C GLY A 7 -0.81 6.68 5.74
N ILE A 8 -2.08 6.56 6.13
CA ILE A 8 -2.92 5.38 5.95
C ILE A 8 -4.26 5.83 5.39
N ALA A 9 -4.88 5.02 4.52
CA ALA A 9 -6.24 5.28 4.09
C ALA A 9 -7.21 5.19 5.29
N SER A 10 -8.26 6.01 5.30
CA SER A 10 -9.28 5.98 6.35
C SER A 10 -10.21 4.78 6.22
N THR A 11 -10.38 4.25 5.01
CA THR A 11 -11.18 3.05 4.76
C THR A 11 -10.33 1.81 5.02
N LEU A 12 -10.66 1.06 6.07
CA LEU A 12 -10.02 -0.21 6.40
C LEU A 12 -10.95 -1.35 6.02
N PHE A 13 -10.37 -2.40 5.43
CA PHE A 13 -11.08 -3.64 5.15
C PHE A 13 -10.75 -4.66 6.25
N GLU A 14 -11.79 -5.22 6.85
CA GLU A 14 -11.62 -6.34 7.77
C GLU A 14 -11.18 -7.58 6.98
N ILE A 15 -10.13 -8.24 7.44
CA ILE A 15 -9.62 -9.46 6.85
C ILE A 15 -10.27 -10.62 7.59
N ASP A 16 -11.06 -11.44 6.89
CA ASP A 16 -11.71 -12.62 7.44
C ASP A 16 -10.72 -13.75 7.72
N ARG A 17 -9.79 -13.96 6.79
CA ARG A 17 -8.68 -14.92 6.87
C ARG A 17 -7.50 -14.41 6.05
N PHE A 18 -6.29 -14.62 6.54
CA PHE A 18 -5.06 -14.24 5.83
C PHE A 18 -4.44 -15.44 5.10
N GLU A 19 -5.26 -16.07 4.27
CA GLU A 19 -4.95 -17.25 3.45
C GLU A 19 -5.80 -17.25 2.18
N ASN A 20 -5.54 -18.20 1.26
CA ASN A 20 -6.33 -18.34 0.03
C ASN A 20 -7.82 -18.55 0.34
N GLY A 21 -8.67 -17.96 -0.50
CA GLY A 21 -10.13 -18.00 -0.32
C GLY A 21 -10.67 -16.99 0.69
N GLY A 22 -9.84 -16.10 1.22
CA GLY A 22 -10.26 -14.95 2.02
C GLY A 22 -10.67 -13.75 1.17
N VAL A 23 -11.16 -12.69 1.83
CA VAL A 23 -11.63 -11.48 1.16
C VAL A 23 -10.57 -10.83 0.28
N MET A 24 -9.28 -10.95 0.63
CA MET A 24 -8.19 -10.33 -0.11
C MET A 24 -7.93 -10.94 -1.49
N ASP A 25 -8.47 -12.12 -1.78
CA ASP A 25 -8.28 -12.84 -3.05
C ASP A 25 -8.80 -12.06 -4.27
N THR A 26 -9.77 -11.19 -4.06
CA THR A 26 -10.43 -10.45 -5.13
C THR A 26 -9.89 -9.03 -5.23
N TYR A 27 -9.03 -8.60 -4.31
CA TYR A 27 -8.55 -7.23 -4.26
C TYR A 27 -7.37 -6.99 -5.18
N ARG A 28 -7.32 -5.75 -5.66
CA ARG A 28 -6.26 -5.20 -6.49
C ARG A 28 -5.75 -3.91 -5.88
N ILE A 29 -4.52 -3.56 -6.24
CA ILE A 29 -3.91 -2.30 -5.88
C ILE A 29 -3.36 -1.62 -7.13
N ALA A 30 -3.58 -0.31 -7.22
CA ALA A 30 -3.06 0.54 -8.27
C ALA A 30 -2.61 1.87 -7.67
N SER A 31 -1.65 2.54 -8.32
CA SER A 31 -1.25 3.89 -7.93
C SER A 31 -1.20 4.84 -9.11
N PHE A 32 -1.49 6.10 -8.83
CA PHE A 32 -1.63 7.16 -9.80
C PHE A 32 -0.89 8.41 -9.33
N LEU A 33 -0.33 9.14 -10.28
CA LEU A 33 0.25 10.45 -10.09
C LEU A 33 -0.64 11.48 -10.77
N LYS A 34 -1.06 12.50 -10.02
CA LYS A 34 -1.66 13.70 -10.56
C LYS A 34 -0.66 14.85 -10.57
N ARG A 35 -0.47 15.44 -11.74
CA ARG A 35 0.38 16.61 -11.96
C ARG A 35 -0.23 17.47 -13.06
N ASP A 36 -0.31 18.78 -12.84
CA ASP A 36 -0.80 19.77 -13.82
C ASP A 36 -2.17 19.40 -14.43
N GLY A 37 -3.09 18.87 -13.62
CA GLY A 37 -4.43 18.47 -14.06
C GLY A 37 -4.49 17.14 -14.84
N MET A 38 -3.37 16.45 -15.03
CA MET A 38 -3.31 15.13 -15.66
C MET A 38 -3.15 14.02 -14.61
N THR A 39 -3.91 12.93 -14.75
CA THR A 39 -3.75 11.72 -13.94
C THR A 39 -3.10 10.62 -14.77
N MET A 40 -1.95 10.12 -14.32
CA MET A 40 -1.19 9.05 -14.97
C MET A 40 -1.07 7.85 -14.05
N ARG A 41 -1.14 6.63 -14.61
CA ARG A 41 -0.84 5.40 -13.85
C ARG A 41 0.65 5.39 -13.48
N TYR A 42 0.92 5.34 -12.19
CA TYR A 42 2.28 5.38 -11.64
C TYR A 42 2.79 3.97 -11.32
N GLY A 43 1.94 3.16 -10.67
CA GLY A 43 2.17 1.74 -10.44
C GLY A 43 1.31 0.87 -11.35
N GLU A 44 1.78 -0.35 -11.59
CA GLU A 44 0.97 -1.39 -12.22
C GLU A 44 -0.28 -1.68 -11.39
N ASP A 45 -1.37 -1.99 -12.09
CA ASP A 45 -2.61 -2.46 -11.50
C ASP A 45 -2.47 -3.98 -11.29
N VAL A 46 -2.29 -4.40 -10.04
CA VAL A 46 -1.94 -5.79 -9.70
C VAL A 46 -2.90 -6.39 -8.69
N GLU A 47 -3.16 -7.69 -8.83
CA GLU A 47 -3.86 -8.48 -7.82
C GLU A 47 -2.99 -8.63 -6.58
N LEU A 48 -3.60 -8.57 -5.39
CA LEU A 48 -2.84 -8.76 -4.15
C LEU A 48 -2.20 -10.16 -4.09
N LYS A 49 -2.87 -11.18 -4.64
CA LYS A 49 -2.30 -12.53 -4.79
C LYS A 49 -1.07 -12.60 -5.71
N GLY A 50 -0.79 -11.57 -6.50
CA GLY A 50 0.42 -11.47 -7.31
C GLY A 50 1.69 -11.18 -6.50
N TYR A 51 1.56 -10.85 -5.22
CA TYR A 51 2.72 -10.56 -4.36
C TYR A 51 3.50 -11.83 -4.02
N SER A 52 4.83 -11.77 -4.18
CA SER A 52 5.72 -12.93 -3.96
C SER A 52 5.86 -13.34 -2.48
N TYR A 53 5.52 -12.43 -1.56
CA TYR A 53 5.42 -12.65 -0.13
C TYR A 53 4.01 -12.26 0.30
N PHE A 54 3.13 -13.25 0.40
CA PHE A 54 1.73 -13.06 0.77
C PHE A 54 1.26 -14.23 1.63
N TYR A 55 0.19 -14.02 2.41
CA TYR A 55 -0.39 -15.03 3.30
C TYR A 55 0.63 -15.72 4.22
N GLU A 56 0.63 -17.05 4.23
CA GLU A 56 1.47 -17.89 5.09
C GLU A 56 2.96 -17.55 4.93
N LYS A 57 3.42 -17.34 3.69
CA LYS A 57 4.83 -17.02 3.45
C LYS A 57 5.23 -15.70 4.11
N LEU A 58 4.37 -14.68 4.04
CA LEU A 58 4.62 -13.40 4.70
C LEU A 58 4.59 -13.55 6.22
N THR A 59 3.58 -14.24 6.77
CA THR A 59 3.45 -14.40 8.23
C THR A 59 4.61 -15.18 8.83
N GLN A 60 5.02 -16.29 8.20
CA GLN A 60 6.21 -17.05 8.61
C GLN A 60 7.48 -16.20 8.52
N TRP A 61 7.64 -15.43 7.43
CA TRP A 61 8.77 -14.53 7.28
C TRP A 61 8.79 -13.46 8.38
N MET A 62 7.65 -12.81 8.67
CA MET A 62 7.54 -11.80 9.73
C MET A 62 7.89 -12.38 11.09
N VAL A 63 7.34 -13.55 11.45
CA VAL A 63 7.67 -14.23 12.72
C VAL A 63 9.17 -14.50 12.80
N ASN A 64 9.79 -14.98 11.73
CA ASN A 64 11.23 -15.19 11.70
C ASN A 64 11.99 -13.88 11.92
N GLN A 65 11.72 -12.83 11.13
CA GLN A 65 12.44 -11.54 11.25
C GLN A 65 12.22 -10.85 12.60
N ILE A 66 11.02 -10.89 13.17
CA ILE A 66 10.77 -10.34 14.51
C ILE A 66 11.68 -10.98 15.57
N ASN A 67 11.95 -12.28 15.43
CA ASN A 67 12.76 -13.03 16.39
C ASN A 67 14.27 -12.93 16.15
N ILE A 68 14.72 -12.85 14.90
CA ILE A 68 16.13 -13.02 14.56
C ILE A 68 16.77 -11.85 13.79
N GLN A 69 16.01 -10.84 13.36
CA GLN A 69 16.59 -9.75 12.57
C GLN A 69 17.48 -8.86 13.47
N ASP A 70 18.75 -8.81 13.10
CA ASP A 70 19.74 -7.94 13.71
C ASP A 70 19.86 -6.61 12.97
N ASP A 71 20.46 -5.63 13.64
CA ASP A 71 20.81 -4.34 13.04
C ASP A 71 21.98 -4.55 12.06
N THR A 72 21.69 -4.52 10.76
CA THR A 72 22.70 -4.75 9.71
C THR A 72 22.29 -4.06 8.41
N GLY A 73 23.13 -3.13 7.96
CA GLY A 73 22.91 -2.39 6.71
C GLY A 73 21.63 -1.55 6.81
N PRO A 74 20.64 -1.73 5.91
CA PRO A 74 19.37 -1.02 5.99
C PRO A 74 18.37 -1.66 6.97
N LEU A 75 18.70 -2.80 7.59
CA LEU A 75 17.81 -3.52 8.49
C LEU A 75 18.06 -3.11 9.92
N GLU A 76 16.96 -2.93 10.65
CA GLU A 76 16.94 -2.58 12.07
C GLU A 76 16.61 -3.78 12.96
N SER A 77 17.07 -3.78 14.22
CA SER A 77 16.74 -4.86 15.17
C SER A 77 15.30 -4.77 15.68
N ILE A 78 14.37 -5.44 14.99
CA ILE A 78 12.92 -5.41 15.30
C ILE A 78 12.66 -5.85 16.75
N GLY A 79 13.27 -6.96 17.18
CA GLY A 79 13.08 -7.47 18.54
C GLY A 79 13.52 -6.50 19.63
N SER A 80 14.58 -5.71 19.38
CA SER A 80 15.04 -4.68 20.32
C SER A 80 14.05 -3.52 20.41
N TYR A 81 13.52 -3.06 19.28
CA TYR A 81 12.48 -2.02 19.25
C TYR A 81 11.20 -2.46 19.97
N LEU A 82 10.75 -3.70 19.77
CA LEU A 82 9.57 -4.23 20.45
C LEU A 82 9.76 -4.31 21.97
N LYS A 83 10.93 -4.73 22.44
CA LYS A 83 11.26 -4.75 23.89
C LYS A 83 11.26 -3.34 24.48
N ASN A 84 11.86 -2.38 23.78
CA ASN A 84 11.89 -0.98 24.21
C ASN A 84 10.51 -0.33 24.21
N ALA A 85 9.58 -0.82 23.38
CA ALA A 85 8.19 -0.40 23.32
C ALA A 85 7.27 -1.22 24.25
N GLU A 86 7.82 -1.95 25.23
CA GLU A 86 7.06 -2.75 26.20
C GLU A 86 6.19 -3.85 25.58
N LEU A 87 6.65 -4.45 24.47
CA LEU A 87 6.01 -5.59 23.80
C LEU A 87 4.53 -5.34 23.45
N PRO A 88 4.24 -4.40 22.53
CA PRO A 88 2.87 -4.08 22.15
C PRO A 88 2.16 -5.29 21.56
N THR A 89 0.87 -5.42 21.86
CA THR A 89 0.02 -6.52 21.38
C THR A 89 -0.53 -6.28 19.97
N GLN A 90 -0.29 -5.10 19.41
CA GLN A 90 -0.78 -4.69 18.09
C GLN A 90 0.32 -4.00 17.30
N ALA A 91 0.32 -4.23 15.98
CA ALA A 91 1.24 -3.61 15.05
C ALA A 91 0.54 -3.26 13.75
N ILE A 92 1.01 -2.21 13.08
CA ILE A 92 0.62 -1.89 11.70
C ILE A 92 1.77 -2.34 10.80
N ILE A 93 1.48 -3.28 9.90
CA ILE A 93 2.45 -3.78 8.94
C ILE A 93 2.20 -3.13 7.58
N SER A 94 3.21 -2.47 7.04
CA SER A 94 3.19 -1.93 5.68
C SER A 94 4.07 -2.77 4.77
N ILE A 95 3.50 -3.28 3.68
CA ILE A 95 4.23 -4.08 2.69
C ILE A 95 4.55 -3.18 1.48
N GLY A 96 5.70 -3.44 0.85
CA GLY A 96 6.24 -2.63 -0.25
C GLY A 96 5.29 -2.44 -1.44
N ALA A 97 5.60 -1.42 -2.24
CA ALA A 97 4.77 -0.96 -3.35
C ALA A 97 4.72 -1.94 -4.53
N THR A 98 3.70 -1.77 -5.37
CA THR A 98 3.57 -2.42 -6.67
C THR A 98 4.77 -2.10 -7.57
N ARG A 99 4.98 -2.89 -8.62
CA ARG A 99 5.88 -2.50 -9.71
C ARG A 99 5.43 -1.16 -10.29
N TYR A 100 6.39 -0.38 -10.78
CA TYR A 100 6.09 0.85 -11.49
C TYR A 100 5.65 0.55 -12.92
N THR A 101 4.79 1.41 -13.47
CA THR A 101 4.66 1.49 -14.93
C THR A 101 5.94 2.09 -15.51
N HIS A 102 6.15 1.98 -16.83
CA HIS A 102 7.27 2.68 -17.48
C HIS A 102 7.29 4.19 -17.17
N PHE A 103 6.12 4.82 -17.07
CA PHE A 103 6.00 6.21 -16.65
C PHE A 103 6.48 6.42 -15.21
N GLY A 104 6.11 5.54 -14.28
CA GLY A 104 6.56 5.60 -12.88
C GLY A 104 8.07 5.38 -12.72
N GLU A 105 8.67 4.50 -13.53
CA GLU A 105 10.13 4.26 -13.52
C GLU A 105 10.93 5.47 -14.01
N THR A 106 10.34 6.27 -14.90
CA THR A 106 11.01 7.40 -15.56
C THR A 106 10.61 8.76 -15.00
N THR A 107 9.67 8.81 -14.05
CA THR A 107 9.13 10.06 -13.51
C THR A 107 9.28 10.09 -12.00
N PHE A 108 10.19 10.92 -11.50
CA PHE A 108 10.31 11.18 -10.07
C PHE A 108 9.23 12.14 -9.57
N LEU A 109 8.88 11.97 -8.28
CA LEU A 109 7.95 12.84 -7.57
C LEU A 109 8.53 14.23 -7.39
N LYS A 110 7.66 15.24 -7.45
CA LYS A 110 7.97 16.66 -7.27
C LYS A 110 7.03 17.26 -6.24
N GLU A 111 7.50 18.28 -5.55
CA GLU A 111 6.65 19.07 -4.67
C GLU A 111 5.42 19.59 -5.42
N GLY A 112 4.24 19.44 -4.81
CA GLY A 112 2.97 19.79 -5.42
C GLY A 112 2.26 18.67 -6.16
N ASP A 113 2.94 17.55 -6.46
CA ASP A 113 2.30 16.35 -6.97
C ASP A 113 1.25 15.81 -5.99
N GLU A 114 0.23 15.15 -6.52
CA GLU A 114 -0.70 14.35 -5.73
C GLU A 114 -0.56 12.88 -6.11
N ILE A 115 -0.24 12.05 -5.11
CA ILE A 115 -0.18 10.59 -5.24
C ILE A 115 -1.46 9.99 -4.72
N VAL A 116 -2.02 9.09 -5.52
CA VAL A 116 -3.24 8.35 -5.19
C VAL A 116 -2.94 6.87 -5.23
N VAL A 117 -3.02 6.19 -4.10
CA VAL A 117 -2.93 4.73 -3.99
C VAL A 117 -4.33 4.20 -3.72
N VAL A 118 -4.77 3.23 -4.52
CA VAL A 118 -6.13 2.68 -4.45
C VAL A 118 -6.05 1.17 -4.31
N VAL A 119 -6.67 0.66 -3.26
CA VAL A 119 -6.98 -0.77 -3.08
C VAL A 119 -8.47 -0.95 -3.35
N TYR A 120 -8.84 -1.88 -4.22
CA TYR A 120 -10.24 -2.07 -4.61
C TYR A 120 -10.60 -3.53 -4.88
N ASP A 121 -11.87 -3.88 -4.68
CA ASP A 121 -12.40 -5.20 -4.98
C ASP A 121 -12.68 -5.37 -6.48
N ASN A 122 -11.99 -6.33 -7.11
CA ASN A 122 -12.10 -6.64 -8.53
C ASN A 122 -13.45 -7.27 -8.92
N ASN A 123 -14.24 -7.73 -7.95
CA ASN A 123 -15.61 -8.18 -8.21
C ASN A 123 -16.57 -7.00 -8.46
N LEU A 124 -16.23 -5.81 -7.95
CA LEU A 124 -17.05 -4.61 -8.05
C LEU A 124 -16.57 -3.66 -9.14
N TYR A 125 -15.25 -3.57 -9.35
CA TYR A 125 -14.64 -2.65 -10.31
C TYR A 125 -13.56 -3.34 -11.15
N CYS A 126 -13.36 -2.85 -12.37
CA CYS A 126 -12.18 -3.16 -13.18
C CYS A 126 -11.26 -1.93 -13.29
N GLY A 127 -10.03 -2.11 -13.79
CA GLY A 127 -8.99 -1.08 -13.69
C GLY A 127 -9.25 0.25 -14.41
N ASN A 128 -10.06 0.28 -15.49
CA ASN A 128 -10.38 1.52 -16.21
C ASN A 128 -11.35 2.44 -15.45
N PRO A 129 -12.46 1.93 -14.88
CA PRO A 129 -13.30 2.67 -13.94
C PRO A 129 -12.53 3.34 -12.80
N ILE A 130 -11.54 2.67 -12.19
CA ILE A 130 -10.75 3.26 -11.09
C ILE A 130 -9.98 4.51 -11.55
N LEU A 131 -9.35 4.49 -12.72
CA LEU A 131 -8.67 5.69 -13.25
C LEU A 131 -9.65 6.86 -13.48
N MET A 132 -10.87 6.57 -13.94
CA MET A 132 -11.91 7.60 -14.10
C MET A 132 -12.34 8.17 -12.74
N MET A 133 -12.51 7.32 -11.73
CA MET A 133 -12.86 7.75 -10.38
C MET A 133 -11.75 8.59 -9.73
N VAL A 134 -10.48 8.22 -9.93
CA VAL A 134 -9.33 9.02 -9.47
C VAL A 134 -9.34 10.40 -10.11
N ASN A 135 -9.61 10.50 -11.41
CA ASN A 135 -9.72 11.78 -12.11
C ASN A 135 -10.84 12.67 -11.55
N ARG A 136 -11.99 12.07 -11.19
CA ARG A 136 -13.15 12.79 -10.62
C ARG A 136 -13.02 13.08 -9.12
N GLY A 137 -12.10 12.41 -8.42
CA GLY A 137 -12.04 12.46 -6.96
C GLY A 137 -13.14 11.65 -6.26
N GLU A 138 -13.81 10.74 -6.99
CA GLU A 138 -14.97 9.97 -6.53
C GLU A 138 -14.54 8.60 -5.98
N LEU A 139 -13.66 8.59 -4.96
CA LEU A 139 -13.06 7.36 -4.41
C LEU A 139 -13.72 6.84 -3.13
N ASN A 140 -14.67 7.59 -2.57
CA ASN A 140 -15.42 7.19 -1.38
C ASN A 140 -16.64 6.34 -1.77
N VAL A 141 -16.39 5.11 -2.21
CA VAL A 141 -17.43 4.15 -2.64
C VAL A 141 -17.18 2.76 -2.04
N PRO A 142 -18.22 1.91 -1.94
CA PRO A 142 -18.06 0.55 -1.42
C PRO A 142 -17.00 -0.23 -2.19
N GLY A 143 -16.16 -1.00 -1.48
CA GLY A 143 -15.11 -1.81 -2.09
C GLY A 143 -13.89 -1.03 -2.56
N VAL A 144 -13.74 0.25 -2.18
CA VAL A 144 -12.55 1.07 -2.49
C VAL A 144 -11.97 1.67 -1.20
N SER A 145 -10.66 1.51 -1.03
CA SER A 145 -9.86 2.22 -0.06
C SER A 145 -8.80 3.02 -0.80
N ALA A 146 -8.83 4.33 -0.63
CA ALA A 146 -7.92 5.24 -1.30
C ALA A 146 -7.14 6.09 -0.31
N LEU A 147 -5.84 6.22 -0.58
CA LEU A 147 -4.94 7.13 0.09
C LEU A 147 -4.50 8.18 -0.92
N VAL A 148 -4.90 9.42 -0.68
CA VAL A 148 -4.51 10.59 -1.46
C VAL A 148 -3.54 11.43 -0.63
N GLN A 149 -2.35 11.71 -1.17
CA GLN A 149 -1.29 12.44 -0.48
C GLN A 149 -0.69 13.49 -1.40
N LYS A 150 -0.50 14.70 -0.86
CA LYS A 150 0.24 15.75 -1.54
C LYS A 150 1.72 15.62 -1.22
N VAL A 151 2.56 15.62 -2.25
CA VAL A 151 4.00 15.58 -2.10
C VAL A 151 4.48 16.95 -1.59
N VAL A 152 5.07 16.94 -0.41
CA VAL A 152 5.73 18.09 0.22
C VAL A 152 7.22 17.80 0.34
N ARG A 153 8.04 18.85 0.32
CA ARG A 153 9.47 18.71 0.57
C ARG A 153 9.68 18.43 2.07
N ALA A 154 10.37 17.35 2.39
CA ALA A 154 10.78 17.00 3.75
C ALA A 154 12.03 17.78 4.17
#